data_AF-A0A521ME39-F1
#
_entry.id   AF-A0A521ME39-F1
#
_cell.length_a   1.000
_cell.length_b   1.000
_cell.length_c   1.000
_cell.angle_alpha   90.00
_cell.angle_beta   90.00
_cell.angle_gamma   90.00
#
_symmetry.space_group_name_H-M   'P 1'
#
loop_
_entity.id
_entity.type
_entity.pdbx_description
1 polymer ?
#
loop_
_entity_poly.entity_id
_entity_poly.type
_entity_poly.pdbx_seq_one_letter_code
_entity_poly.pdbx_strand_id
1 'polypeptide(L)' 'MADGASGALRRTLNLARPDEVYNAIVDAHRNLDDEQCRAFDAGLILLLVNHVGDADVIREALAAARLSLNGGSRAS' A
#
# COMPACT_ATOMS: atom_id res chain seq x y z
N MET A 1 -13.75 -15.64 24.67
CA MET A 1 -12.37 -15.93 24.25
C MET A 1 -12.31 -15.72 22.75
N ALA A 2 -12.01 -14.49 22.31
CA ALA A 2 -11.80 -14.18 20.90
C ALA A 2 -10.31 -14.36 20.60
N ASP A 3 -9.94 -15.62 20.37
CA ASP A 3 -8.72 -15.98 19.64
C ASP A 3 -8.97 -15.54 18.19
N GLY A 4 -8.19 -14.69 17.53
CA GLY A 4 -6.75 -14.66 17.33
C GLY A 4 -6.59 -14.22 15.87
N ALA A 5 -5.72 -13.25 15.61
CA ALA A 5 -5.59 -12.52 14.35
C ALA A 5 -5.80 -13.33 13.05
N SER A 6 -6.65 -12.83 12.16
CA SER A 6 -6.58 -13.17 10.73
C SER A 6 -6.75 -11.92 9.87
N GLY A 7 -5.94 -10.91 10.14
CA GLY A 7 -5.34 -10.13 9.05
C GLY A 7 -3.99 -10.77 8.78
N ALA A 8 -3.83 -11.45 7.65
CA ALA A 8 -2.52 -11.96 7.23
C ALA A 8 -1.99 -11.06 6.12
N LEU A 9 -1.63 -9.82 6.47
CA LEU A 9 -1.01 -8.91 5.52
C LEU A 9 0.18 -9.60 4.85
N ARG A 10 0.11 -9.75 3.51
CA ARG A 10 1.21 -10.33 2.75
C ARG A 10 2.33 -9.30 2.61
N ARG A 11 3.43 -9.55 3.34
CA ARG A 11 4.64 -8.71 3.32
C ARG A 11 5.69 -9.17 2.29
N THR A 12 5.43 -10.30 1.63
CA THR A 12 6.28 -10.86 0.58
C THR A 12 5.78 -10.43 -0.79
N LEU A 13 6.71 -10.31 -1.76
CA LEU A 13 6.36 -10.00 -3.13
C LEU A 13 5.34 -11.01 -3.66
N ASN A 14 4.17 -10.53 -4.08
CA ASN A 14 3.05 -11.35 -4.55
C ASN A 14 2.69 -11.08 -6.02
N LEU A 15 3.60 -10.45 -6.77
CA LEU A 15 3.41 -10.14 -8.18
C LEU A 15 4.28 -11.07 -9.03
N ALA A 16 3.70 -11.67 -10.06
CA ALA A 16 4.43 -12.50 -11.02
C ALA A 16 5.43 -11.69 -11.86
N ARG A 17 5.12 -10.41 -12.10
CA ARG A 17 5.93 -9.46 -12.87
C ARG A 17 5.99 -8.12 -12.14
N PRO A 18 6.82 -8.00 -11.08
CA PRO A 18 6.91 -6.77 -10.29
C PRO A 18 7.27 -5.56 -11.14
N ASP A 19 8.26 -5.69 -12.02
CA ASP A 19 8.82 -4.58 -12.79
C ASP A 19 7.78 -3.94 -13.73
N GLU A 20 6.95 -4.76 -14.37
CA GLU A 20 5.88 -4.27 -15.24
C GLU A 20 4.84 -3.45 -14.46
N VAL A 21 4.47 -3.90 -13.26
CA VAL A 21 3.51 -3.20 -12.40
C VAL A 21 4.12 -1.90 -11.85
N TYR A 22 5.38 -1.92 -11.42
CA TYR A 22 6.07 -0.71 -10.98
C TYR A 22 6.18 0.33 -12.10
N ASN A 23 6.55 -0.10 -13.31
CA ASN A 23 6.60 0.80 -14.46
C ASN A 23 5.23 1.37 -14.79
N ALA A 24 4.16 0.56 -14.74
CA ALA A 24 2.80 1.05 -14.98
C ALA A 24 2.37 2.13 -13.97
N ILE A 25 2.74 1.97 -12.69
CA ILE A 25 2.46 2.99 -11.66
C ILE A 25 3.26 4.26 -11.93
N VAL A 26 4.54 4.16 -12.25
CA VAL A 26 5.38 5.33 -12.57
C VAL A 26 4.86 6.06 -13.81
N ASP A 27 4.50 5.31 -14.85
CA ASP A 27 3.98 5.86 -16.09
C ASP A 27 2.64 6.57 -15.89
N ALA A 28 1.79 6.08 -14.98
CA ALA A 28 0.55 6.75 -14.59
C ALA A 28 0.76 8.13 -13.97
N HIS A 29 1.94 8.39 -13.38
CA HIS A 29 2.29 9.67 -12.75
C HIS A 29 2.97 10.67 -13.70
N ARG A 30 3.50 10.25 -14.85
CA ARG A 30 4.42 11.08 -15.68
C ARG A 30 3.88 12.43 -16.16
N ASN A 31 2.56 12.66 -16.08
CA ASN A 31 1.92 13.89 -16.52
C ASN A 31 1.04 14.52 -15.43
N LEU A 32 1.22 14.12 -14.17
CA LEU A 32 0.46 14.64 -13.04
C LEU A 32 1.31 15.65 -12.27
N ASP A 33 0.70 16.77 -11.88
CA ASP A 33 1.30 17.64 -10.87
C ASP A 33 1.21 17.03 -9.47
N ASP A 34 1.85 17.66 -8.47
CA ASP A 34 1.88 17.13 -7.11
C ASP A 34 0.50 16.94 -6.48
N GLU A 35 -0.48 17.78 -6.82
CA GLU A 35 -1.85 17.68 -6.30
C GLU A 35 -2.60 16.53 -6.96
N GLN A 36 -2.46 16.40 -8.28
CA GLN A 36 -3.01 15.32 -9.08
C GLN A 36 -2.39 13.97 -8.68
N CYS A 37 -1.09 13.90 -8.40
CA CYS A 37 -0.43 12.70 -7.89
C CYS A 37 -1.08 12.24 -6.57
N ARG A 38 -1.28 13.16 -5.61
CA ARG A 38 -1.94 12.83 -4.33
C ARG A 38 -3.38 12.37 -4.52
N ALA A 39 -4.12 13.00 -5.43
CA ALA A 39 -5.50 12.60 -5.74
C ALA A 39 -5.54 11.21 -6.41
N PHE A 40 -4.62 10.94 -7.33
CA PHE A 40 -4.45 9.64 -7.98
C PHE A 40 -4.13 8.55 -6.95
N ASP A 41 -3.14 8.78 -6.09
CA ASP A 41 -2.74 7.82 -5.05
C ASP A 41 -3.89 7.52 -4.07
N ALA A 42 -4.62 8.55 -3.62
CA ALA A 42 -5.77 8.36 -2.75
C ALA A 42 -6.87 7.51 -3.42
N GLY A 43 -7.14 7.77 -4.70
CA GLY A 43 -8.09 6.99 -5.48
C GLY A 43 -7.66 5.54 -5.68
N LEU A 44 -6.39 5.33 -6.01
CA LEU A 44 -5.80 3.99 -6.17
C LEU A 44 -5.85 3.20 -4.87
N ILE A 45 -5.47 3.81 -3.74
CA ILE A 45 -5.56 3.19 -2.41
C ILE A 45 -6.99 2.76 -2.10
N LEU A 46 -7.99 3.61 -2.37
CA LEU A 46 -9.39 3.27 -2.12
C LEU A 46 -9.87 2.09 -2.98
N LEU A 47 -9.49 2.04 -4.25
CA LEU A 47 -9.80 0.91 -5.13
C LEU A 47 -9.18 -0.39 -4.61
N LEU A 48 -7.93 -0.35 -4.17
CA LEU A 48 -7.23 -1.50 -3.59
C LEU A 48 -7.85 -1.95 -2.27
N VAL A 49 -8.23 -1.00 -1.41
CA VAL A 49 -8.95 -1.27 -0.15
C VAL A 49 -10.27 -1.99 -0.43
N ASN A 50 -11.05 -1.51 -1.40
CA ASN A 50 -12.29 -2.15 -1.81
C ASN A 50 -12.06 -3.53 -2.41
N HIS A 51 -10.99 -3.71 -3.18
CA HIS A 51 -10.63 -5.00 -3.76
C HIS A 51 -10.21 -6.04 -2.70
N VAL A 52 -9.47 -5.60 -1.67
CA VAL A 52 -9.06 -6.47 -0.55
C VAL A 52 -10.27 -6.88 0.29
N GLY A 53 -11.18 -5.94 0.61
CA GLY A 53 -12.45 -6.23 1.31
C GLY A 53 -12.35 -6.71 2.76
N ASP A 54 -11.14 -6.88 3.29
CA ASP A 54 -10.87 -7.37 4.64
C ASP A 54 -10.37 -6.25 5.56
N ALA A 55 -11.21 -5.85 6.51
CA ALA A 55 -10.94 -4.76 7.43
C ALA A 55 -9.74 -5.02 8.36
N ASP A 56 -9.45 -6.28 8.72
CA ASP A 56 -8.33 -6.61 9.60
C ASP A 56 -7.01 -6.53 8.84
N VAL A 57 -6.97 -7.01 7.60
CA VAL A 57 -5.82 -6.83 6.69
C VAL A 57 -5.54 -5.34 6.45
N ILE A 58 -6.58 -4.54 6.23
CA ILE A 58 -6.44 -3.08 6.03
C ILE A 58 -5.89 -2.40 7.28
N ARG A 59 -6.40 -2.72 8.48
CA ARG A 59 -5.88 -2.16 9.74
C ARG A 59 -4.42 -2.51 9.96
N GLU A 60 -4.03 -3.75 9.67
CA GLU A 60 -2.64 -4.18 9.78
C GLU A 60 -1.73 -3.43 8.79
N ALA A 61 -2.18 -3.25 7.54
CA ALA A 61 -1.46 -2.48 6.52
C ALA A 61 -1.22 -1.03 6.96
N LEU A 62 -2.24 -0.37 7.51
CA LEU A 62 -2.12 1.01 8.03
C LEU A 62 -1.11 1.11 9.18
N ALA A 63 -1.15 0.16 10.13
CA ALA A 63 -0.19 0.11 11.22
C ALA A 63 1.25 -0.10 10.71
N ALA A 64 1.44 -1.04 9.77
CA ALA A 64 2.74 -1.30 9.16
C ALA A 64 3.30 -0.08 8.40
N ALA A 65 2.47 0.59 7.60
CA ALA A 65 2.87 1.81 6.88
C ALA A 65 3.32 2.92 7.85
N ARG A 66 2.61 3.10 8.98
CA ARG A 66 2.99 4.08 10.00
C ARG A 66 4.32 3.75 10.67
N LEU A 67 4.59 2.46 10.92
CA LEU A 67 5.85 2.01 11.51
C LEU A 67 7.04 2.25 10.57
N SER A 68 6.88 2.04 9.26
CA SER A 68 7.96 2.26 8.28
C SER A 68 8.43 3.71 8.23
N LEU A 69 7.52 4.67 8.41
CA LEU A 69 7.88 6.10 8.50
C LEU A 69 8.73 6.41 9.75
N ASN A 70 8.47 5.72 10.86
CA ASN A 70 9.20 5.91 12.11
C ASN A 70 10.55 5.17 12.13
N GLY A 71 10.65 4.06 11.40
CA GLY A 71 11.88 3.25 11.28
C GLY A 71 12.91 3.79 10.29
N GLY A 72 12.50 4.58 9.29
CA GLY A 72 13.37 5.16 8.27
C GLY A 72 14.28 6.30 8.74
N SER A 73 14.12 6.78 9.97
CA SER A 73 14.92 7.90 10.54
C SER A 73 16.26 7.46 11.17
N ARG A 74 16.68 6.19 11.06
CA ARG A 74 17.89 5.66 11.75
C ARG A 74 19.06 5.27 10.83
N ALA A 75 19.03 5.68 9.57
CA ALA A 75 20.17 5.53 8.66
C ALA A 75 20.57 6.90 8.10
N SER A 76 21.27 7.68 8.93
CA SER A 76 22.10 8.81 8.49
C SER A 76 23.51 8.62 9.02
#